data_AF-A0A925NHM8-F1
#
_entry.id   AF-A0A925NHM8-F1
#
_cell.length_a   1.000
_cell.length_b   1.000
_cell.length_c   1.000
_cell.angle_alpha   90.00
_cell.angle_beta   90.00
_cell.angle_gamma   90.00
#
_symmetry.space_group_name_H-M   'P 1'
#
loop_
_entity.id
_entity.type
_entity.pdbx_description
1 polymer ?
#
loop_
_entity_poly.entity_id
_entity_poly.type
_entity_poly.pdbx_seq_one_letter_code
_entity_poly.pdbx_strand_id
1 'polypeptide(L)'
;MSQPQTGEELPAIPETRVVRIQRVVSALSEFEQDELNFALQAARINEIQSRLTEPKSTLNLALHTTLWSGSLFGLVGGLVCGLLTGLQFGWVAGLVAFSLQAIVGGVVFGLFMAAMMIGGLKLSMKGVSKNLSTSKSALFQVRQVELLITDAEAFELSKSMISSKRGWKVESVNKEEKSLRATTPPTWRSPGEIVGVQIYAAGDAQSVAKIYSKPLFTAMDFGKNAMNVAEMAKEIEDAGQVHHYLKMEP
;
A
#
# COMPACT_ATOMS: atom_id res chain seq x y z
N MET A 1 -2.12 12.83 79.36
CA MET A 1 -0.87 13.09 78.63
C MET A 1 0.00 11.85 78.79
N SER A 2 0.48 11.14 77.77
CA SER A 2 0.33 11.21 76.30
C SER A 2 0.81 9.86 75.72
N GLN A 3 0.59 9.44 74.46
CA GLN A 3 -0.13 10.00 73.30
C GLN A 3 -0.63 8.81 72.42
N PRO A 4 -1.60 8.97 71.50
CA PRO A 4 -1.94 7.91 70.55
C PRO A 4 -0.84 7.72 69.50
N GLN A 5 -0.67 6.47 69.08
CA GLN A 5 0.44 5.93 68.29
C GLN A 5 0.62 6.62 66.94
N THR A 6 1.90 6.85 66.58
CA THR A 6 2.34 7.16 65.22
C THR A 6 1.93 6.05 64.27
N GLY A 7 1.18 6.41 63.22
CA GLY A 7 0.88 5.51 62.11
C GLY A 7 2.15 5.19 61.32
N GLU A 8 2.41 3.90 61.15
CA GLU A 8 3.54 3.38 60.38
C GLU A 8 3.17 3.43 58.87
N GLU A 9 3.68 4.43 58.15
CA GLU A 9 3.44 4.53 56.70
C GLU A 9 4.13 3.36 55.97
N LEU A 10 3.32 2.44 55.45
CA LEU A 10 3.77 1.33 54.62
C LEU A 10 4.53 1.86 53.38
N PRO A 11 5.73 1.33 53.08
CA PRO A 11 6.52 1.82 51.95
C PRO A 11 5.79 1.59 50.64
N ALA A 12 5.63 2.64 49.85
CA ALA A 12 4.98 2.59 48.54
C ALA A 12 5.71 1.62 47.61
N ILE A 13 5.10 0.45 47.36
CA ILE A 13 5.65 -0.58 46.48
C ILE A 13 5.74 0.02 45.07
N PRO A 14 6.93 0.07 44.44
CA PRO A 14 7.09 0.68 43.12
C PRO A 14 6.36 -0.15 42.08
N GLU A 15 5.25 0.37 41.55
CA GLU A 15 4.49 -0.28 40.49
C GLU A 15 5.40 -0.61 39.30
N THR A 16 5.44 -1.90 38.95
CA THR A 16 6.18 -2.37 37.77
C THR A 16 5.54 -1.80 36.51
N ARG A 17 6.36 -1.50 35.48
CA ARG A 17 5.89 -0.89 34.22
C ARG A 17 4.73 -1.66 33.57
N VAL A 18 4.70 -2.98 33.74
CA VAL A 18 3.65 -3.87 33.22
C VAL A 18 2.27 -3.49 33.79
N VAL A 19 2.15 -3.34 35.11
CA VAL A 19 0.89 -2.97 35.78
C VAL A 19 0.38 -1.61 35.31
N ARG A 20 1.30 -0.65 35.14
CA ARG A 20 0.94 0.70 34.68
C ARG A 20 0.47 0.73 33.23
N ILE A 21 1.11 -0.05 32.33
CA ILE A 21 0.65 -0.23 30.94
C ILE A 21 -0.71 -0.93 30.92
N GLN A 22 -0.87 -2.01 31.69
CA GLN A 22 -2.10 -2.79 31.69
C GLN A 22 -3.30 -1.98 32.20
N ARG A 23 -3.12 -1.13 33.22
CA ARG A 23 -4.16 -0.21 33.71
C ARG A 23 -4.56 0.86 32.69
N VAL A 24 -3.61 1.34 31.88
CA VAL A 24 -3.90 2.26 30.75
C VAL A 24 -4.66 1.53 29.65
N VAL A 25 -4.25 0.31 29.28
CA VAL A 25 -4.96 -0.52 28.29
C VAL A 25 -6.40 -0.80 28.73
N SER A 26 -6.62 -1.15 30.00
CA SER A 26 -7.97 -1.38 30.56
C SER A 26 -8.85 -0.12 30.64
N ALA A 27 -8.27 1.08 30.57
CA ALA A 27 -8.99 2.35 30.62
C ALA A 27 -9.30 2.94 29.24
N LEU A 28 -8.67 2.43 28.18
CA LEU A 28 -8.99 2.74 26.80
C LEU A 28 -10.30 2.04 26.42
N SER A 29 -11.15 2.73 25.66
CA SER A 29 -12.38 2.15 25.10
C SER A 29 -12.06 0.96 24.17
N GLU A 30 -13.01 0.05 23.96
CA GLU A 30 -12.82 -1.11 23.07
C GLU A 30 -12.33 -0.69 21.66
N PHE A 31 -12.83 0.45 21.16
CA PHE A 31 -12.40 1.06 19.90
C PHE A 31 -10.92 1.46 19.89
N GLU A 32 -10.42 2.09 20.96
CA GLU A 32 -9.02 2.47 21.09
C GLU A 32 -8.11 1.26 21.34
N GLN A 33 -8.61 0.21 21.99
CA GLN A 33 -7.89 -1.06 22.13
C GLN A 33 -7.70 -1.75 20.78
N ASP A 34 -8.72 -1.76 19.91
CA ASP A 34 -8.62 -2.28 18.56
C ASP A 34 -7.65 -1.46 17.68
N GLU A 35 -7.71 -0.12 17.77
CA GLU A 35 -6.76 0.75 17.04
C GLU A 35 -5.32 0.56 17.55
N LEU A 36 -5.11 0.40 18.86
CA LEU A 36 -3.81 0.09 19.44
C LEU A 36 -3.30 -1.30 19.03
N ASN A 37 -4.15 -2.32 19.07
CA ASN A 37 -3.80 -3.68 18.62
C ASN A 37 -3.45 -3.69 17.12
N PHE A 38 -4.18 -2.95 16.30
CA PHE A 38 -3.88 -2.80 14.88
C PHE A 38 -2.55 -2.09 14.64
N ALA A 39 -2.28 -0.99 15.36
CA ALA A 39 -1.00 -0.27 15.30
C ALA A 39 0.18 -1.16 15.75
N LEU A 40 -0.01 -1.99 16.77
CA LEU A 40 1.02 -2.88 17.31
C LEU A 40 1.28 -4.09 16.38
N GLN A 41 0.24 -4.64 15.73
CA GLN A 41 0.41 -5.60 14.64
C GLN A 41 1.12 -4.97 13.43
N ALA A 42 0.71 -3.76 13.01
CA ALA A 42 1.35 -3.05 11.90
C ALA A 42 2.84 -2.77 12.18
N ALA A 43 3.18 -2.39 13.41
CA ALA A 43 4.58 -2.22 13.84
C ALA A 43 5.38 -3.53 13.76
N ARG A 44 4.83 -4.66 14.25
CA ARG A 44 5.47 -5.98 14.11
C ARG A 44 5.66 -6.40 12.65
N ILE A 45 4.66 -6.16 11.79
CA ILE A 45 4.74 -6.49 10.36
C ILE A 45 5.82 -5.63 9.69
N ASN A 46 5.91 -4.33 10.01
CA ASN A 46 6.98 -3.45 9.53
C ASN A 46 8.36 -3.92 10.00
N GLU A 47 8.51 -4.34 11.25
CA GLU A 47 9.79 -4.88 11.74
C GLU A 47 10.19 -6.15 10.97
N ILE A 48 9.26 -7.10 10.80
CA ILE A 48 9.49 -8.33 10.03
C ILE A 48 9.79 -8.02 8.56
N GLN A 49 9.06 -7.09 7.93
CA GLN A 49 9.35 -6.64 6.57
C GLN A 49 10.75 -6.00 6.48
N SER A 50 11.15 -5.16 7.44
CA SER A 50 12.49 -4.54 7.45
C SER A 50 13.62 -5.57 7.57
N ARG A 51 13.39 -6.68 8.29
CA ARG A 51 14.32 -7.82 8.40
C ARG A 51 14.33 -8.71 7.14
N LEU A 52 13.21 -8.81 6.41
CA LEU A 52 13.12 -9.54 5.14
C LEU A 52 13.65 -8.74 3.93
N THR A 53 13.51 -7.41 3.96
CA THR A 53 14.15 -6.48 3.02
C THR A 53 15.59 -6.15 3.44
N GLU A 54 16.33 -7.13 3.97
CA GLU A 54 17.79 -7.01 4.00
C GLU A 54 18.29 -6.75 2.57
N PRO A 55 19.11 -5.72 2.32
CA PRO A 55 19.54 -5.35 0.97
C PRO A 55 20.31 -6.46 0.24
N LYS A 56 20.75 -7.49 0.96
CA LYS A 56 21.38 -8.69 0.38
C LYS A 56 20.41 -9.51 -0.48
N SER A 57 19.13 -9.60 -0.12
CA SER A 57 18.17 -10.43 -0.87
C SER A 57 17.81 -9.81 -2.22
N THR A 58 17.56 -8.50 -2.24
CA THR A 58 17.28 -7.73 -3.46
C THR A 58 18.51 -7.56 -4.33
N LEU A 59 19.71 -7.38 -3.74
CA LEU A 59 20.97 -7.37 -4.48
C LEU A 59 21.25 -8.73 -5.16
N ASN A 60 21.07 -9.84 -4.44
CA ASN A 60 21.25 -11.18 -5.01
C ASN A 60 20.22 -11.47 -6.11
N LEU A 61 18.96 -11.07 -5.94
CA LEU A 61 17.93 -11.23 -6.97
C LEU A 61 18.23 -10.37 -8.22
N ALA A 62 18.67 -9.13 -8.03
CA ALA A 62 19.07 -8.23 -9.13
C ALA A 62 20.32 -8.75 -9.85
N LEU A 63 21.33 -9.23 -9.12
CA LEU A 63 22.51 -9.87 -9.70
C LEU A 63 22.12 -11.13 -10.47
N HIS A 64 21.34 -12.03 -9.89
CA HIS A 64 20.95 -13.29 -10.55
C HIS A 64 20.14 -13.03 -11.83
N THR A 65 19.16 -12.10 -11.78
CA THR A 65 18.33 -11.75 -12.95
C THR A 65 19.12 -11.04 -14.04
N THR A 66 20.03 -10.12 -13.71
CA THR A 66 20.92 -9.47 -14.69
C THR A 66 21.96 -10.43 -15.28
N LEU A 67 22.51 -11.36 -14.49
CA LEU A 67 23.45 -12.37 -14.99
C LEU A 67 22.77 -13.32 -15.99
N TRP A 68 21.57 -13.84 -15.65
CA TRP A 68 20.82 -14.74 -16.53
C TRP A 68 20.31 -14.04 -17.79
N SER A 69 19.67 -12.87 -17.67
CA SER A 69 19.15 -12.14 -18.84
C SER A 69 20.26 -11.64 -19.76
N GLY A 70 21.35 -11.10 -19.19
CA GLY A 70 22.52 -10.66 -19.94
C GLY A 70 23.25 -11.81 -20.64
N SER A 71 23.40 -12.96 -19.99
CA SER A 71 23.97 -14.17 -20.59
C SER A 71 23.13 -14.66 -21.76
N LEU A 72 21.80 -14.79 -21.59
CA LEU A 72 20.92 -15.28 -22.64
C LEU A 72 20.88 -14.34 -23.87
N PHE A 73 20.76 -13.02 -23.65
CA PHE A 73 20.79 -12.03 -24.74
C PHE A 73 22.16 -11.95 -25.41
N GLY A 74 23.26 -12.02 -24.65
CA GLY A 74 24.61 -12.01 -25.19
C GLY A 74 24.90 -13.24 -26.06
N LEU A 75 24.45 -14.42 -25.64
CA LEU A 75 24.65 -15.68 -26.38
C LEU A 75 23.78 -15.72 -27.64
N VAL A 76 22.48 -15.42 -27.55
CA VAL A 76 21.57 -15.43 -28.72
C VAL A 76 21.89 -14.30 -29.69
N GLY A 77 22.00 -13.06 -29.21
CA GLY A 77 22.32 -11.90 -30.04
C GLY A 77 23.71 -11.99 -30.66
N GLY A 78 24.68 -12.52 -29.90
CA GLY A 78 25.98 -12.91 -30.42
C GLY A 78 25.84 -13.90 -31.57
N LEU A 79 25.27 -15.08 -31.33
CA LEU A 79 25.18 -16.17 -32.32
C LEU A 79 24.52 -15.72 -33.64
N VAL A 80 23.46 -14.90 -33.58
CA VAL A 80 22.83 -14.31 -34.77
C VAL A 80 23.79 -13.38 -35.52
N CYS A 81 24.49 -12.48 -34.82
CA CYS A 81 25.44 -11.55 -35.44
C CYS A 81 26.68 -12.26 -36.02
N GLY A 82 27.16 -13.31 -35.34
CA GLY A 82 28.28 -14.14 -35.78
C GLY A 82 27.98 -14.95 -37.04
N LEU A 83 26.75 -15.47 -37.17
CA LEU A 83 26.30 -16.11 -38.42
C LEU A 83 26.29 -15.13 -39.59
N LEU A 84 25.75 -13.91 -39.39
CA LEU A 84 25.68 -12.89 -40.43
C LEU A 84 27.07 -12.42 -40.90
N THR A 85 27.98 -12.14 -39.97
CA THR A 85 29.35 -11.69 -40.29
C THR A 85 30.23 -12.81 -40.83
N GLY A 86 30.10 -14.04 -40.34
CA GLY A 86 30.80 -15.22 -40.83
C GLY A 86 30.41 -15.59 -42.28
N LEU A 87 29.15 -15.35 -42.66
CA LEU A 87 28.68 -15.50 -44.04
C LEU A 87 29.36 -14.50 -45.00
N GLN A 88 29.65 -13.28 -44.52
CA GLN A 88 30.15 -12.18 -45.34
C GLN A 88 31.68 -12.17 -45.51
N PHE A 89 32.43 -12.54 -44.46
CA PHE A 89 33.90 -12.41 -44.43
C PHE A 89 34.66 -13.74 -44.33
N GLY A 90 33.95 -14.87 -44.38
CA GLY A 90 34.54 -16.21 -44.33
C GLY A 90 34.60 -16.79 -42.91
N TRP A 91 34.26 -18.07 -42.80
CA TRP A 91 33.92 -18.74 -41.54
C TRP A 91 35.02 -18.70 -40.46
N VAL A 92 36.29 -18.88 -40.84
CA VAL A 92 37.40 -19.02 -39.87
C VAL A 92 37.82 -17.67 -39.29
N ALA A 93 37.96 -16.64 -40.13
CA ALA A 93 38.25 -15.28 -39.67
C ALA A 93 37.06 -14.69 -38.89
N GLY A 94 35.84 -14.97 -39.33
CA GLY A 94 34.61 -14.63 -38.64
C GLY A 94 34.60 -15.16 -37.21
N LEU A 95 34.69 -16.48 -37.00
CA LEU A 95 34.57 -17.12 -35.69
C LEU A 95 35.54 -16.59 -34.62
N VAL A 96 36.81 -16.36 -34.98
CA VAL A 96 37.83 -15.96 -34.00
C VAL A 96 37.66 -14.50 -33.57
N ALA A 97 37.52 -13.56 -34.51
CA ALA A 97 37.27 -12.16 -34.20
C ALA A 97 35.92 -11.93 -33.48
N PHE A 98 34.92 -12.71 -33.87
CA PHE A 98 33.58 -12.72 -33.28
C PHE A 98 33.58 -13.09 -31.79
N SER A 99 34.33 -14.11 -31.38
CA SER A 99 34.28 -14.62 -30.00
C SER A 99 34.64 -13.56 -28.94
N LEU A 100 35.73 -12.82 -29.13
CA LEU A 100 36.11 -11.74 -28.21
C LEU A 100 35.15 -10.56 -28.29
N GLN A 101 34.77 -10.11 -29.50
CA GLN A 101 33.91 -8.94 -29.66
C GLN A 101 32.49 -9.16 -29.13
N ALA A 102 31.93 -10.36 -29.31
CA ALA A 102 30.61 -10.72 -28.78
C ALA A 102 30.62 -10.81 -27.25
N ILE A 103 31.67 -11.38 -26.64
CA ILE A 103 31.80 -11.42 -25.18
C ILE A 103 31.94 -10.00 -24.60
N VAL A 104 32.86 -9.19 -25.14
CA VAL A 104 33.08 -7.81 -24.67
C VAL A 104 31.83 -6.96 -24.87
N GLY A 105 31.19 -7.03 -26.05
CA GLY A 105 29.95 -6.31 -26.34
C GLY A 105 28.79 -6.72 -25.43
N GLY A 106 28.61 -8.02 -25.18
CA GLY A 106 27.61 -8.55 -24.26
C GLY A 106 27.80 -8.09 -22.82
N VAL A 107 29.05 -8.09 -22.32
CA VAL A 107 29.38 -7.58 -20.98
C VAL A 107 29.11 -6.08 -20.86
N VAL A 108 29.55 -5.28 -21.83
CA VAL A 108 29.32 -3.82 -21.83
C VAL A 108 27.82 -3.50 -21.89
N PHE A 109 27.05 -4.19 -22.75
CA PHE A 109 25.61 -4.00 -22.85
C PHE A 109 24.87 -4.46 -21.58
N GLY A 110 25.27 -5.58 -20.98
CA GLY A 110 24.71 -6.06 -19.71
C GLY A 110 24.93 -5.08 -18.56
N LEU A 111 26.14 -4.52 -18.44
CA LEU A 111 26.45 -3.47 -17.46
C LEU A 111 25.65 -2.19 -17.71
N PHE A 112 25.48 -1.77 -18.96
CA PHE A 112 24.65 -0.61 -19.33
C PHE A 112 23.18 -0.81 -18.94
N MET A 113 22.60 -1.98 -19.23
CA MET A 113 21.21 -2.31 -18.86
C MET A 113 21.03 -2.40 -17.34
N ALA A 114 21.99 -2.97 -16.61
CA ALA A 114 21.98 -2.97 -15.15
C ALA A 114 22.04 -1.55 -14.57
N ALA A 115 22.90 -0.68 -15.11
CA ALA A 115 22.99 0.72 -14.70
C ALA A 115 21.69 1.49 -15.00
N MET A 116 21.07 1.27 -16.16
CA MET A 116 19.75 1.80 -16.52
C MET A 116 18.66 1.37 -15.53
N MET A 117 18.57 0.08 -15.18
CA MET A 117 17.59 -0.38 -14.19
C MET A 117 17.83 0.21 -12.80
N ILE A 118 19.06 0.21 -12.31
CA ILE A 118 19.41 0.78 -10.98
C ILE A 118 19.14 2.30 -10.95
N GLY A 119 19.45 3.01 -12.03
CA GLY A 119 19.19 4.44 -12.20
C GLY A 119 17.70 4.77 -12.26
N GLY A 120 16.95 4.03 -13.09
CA GLY A 120 15.50 4.17 -13.24
C GLY A 120 14.75 3.87 -11.94
N LEU A 121 15.15 2.83 -11.20
CA LEU A 121 14.58 2.50 -9.90
C LEU A 121 14.85 3.64 -8.88
N LYS A 122 16.07 4.16 -8.82
CA LYS A 122 16.41 5.32 -7.96
C LYS A 122 15.64 6.59 -8.32
N LEU A 123 15.39 6.84 -9.60
CA LEU A 123 14.60 8.00 -10.06
C LEU A 123 13.12 7.84 -9.71
N SER A 124 12.54 6.66 -9.94
CA SER A 124 11.16 6.33 -9.57
C SER A 124 10.92 6.48 -8.06
N MET A 125 11.80 5.92 -7.23
CA MET A 125 11.72 6.03 -5.76
C MET A 125 11.90 7.46 -5.27
N LYS A 126 12.73 8.30 -5.91
CA LYS A 126 12.88 9.72 -5.58
C LYS A 126 11.61 10.54 -5.89
N GLY A 127 10.84 10.16 -6.91
CA GLY A 127 9.55 10.78 -7.21
C GLY A 127 8.50 10.49 -6.14
N VAL A 128 8.41 9.23 -5.71
CA VAL A 128 7.44 8.78 -4.68
C VAL A 128 7.81 9.33 -3.29
N SER A 129 9.09 9.34 -2.93
CA SER A 129 9.56 9.75 -1.60
C SER A 129 9.17 11.17 -1.18
N LYS A 130 9.05 12.13 -2.10
CA LYS A 130 8.77 13.53 -1.76
C LYS A 130 7.34 13.77 -1.24
N ASN A 131 6.42 12.84 -1.46
CA ASN A 131 5.04 12.91 -0.95
C ASN A 131 4.80 12.01 0.29
N LEU A 132 5.81 11.25 0.74
CA LEU A 132 5.65 10.27 1.83
C LEU A 132 6.17 10.74 3.21
N SER A 133 6.80 11.91 3.30
CA SER A 133 7.54 12.33 4.52
C SER A 133 6.68 12.83 5.70
N THR A 134 5.34 12.78 5.62
CA THR A 134 4.47 13.42 6.62
C THR A 134 3.28 12.60 7.13
N SER A 135 3.10 11.34 6.71
CA SER A 135 2.02 10.49 7.25
C SER A 135 2.52 9.09 7.62
N LYS A 136 2.56 8.82 8.93
CA LYS A 136 3.30 7.70 9.55
C LYS A 136 2.55 6.35 9.51
N SER A 137 1.54 6.22 8.65
CA SER A 137 0.61 5.07 8.57
C SER A 137 0.16 4.71 7.13
N ALA A 138 0.88 5.20 6.10
CA ALA A 138 0.44 5.31 4.70
C ALA A 138 0.07 4.03 3.90
N LEU A 139 -0.09 2.87 4.54
CA LEU A 139 -0.70 1.67 3.95
C LEU A 139 -2.24 1.70 4.01
N PHE A 140 -2.82 2.58 4.84
CA PHE A 140 -4.25 2.80 4.94
C PHE A 140 -4.55 4.25 4.55
N GLN A 141 -5.24 4.44 3.44
CA GLN A 141 -5.72 5.77 3.04
C GLN A 141 -7.15 5.95 3.53
N VAL A 142 -7.43 7.09 4.14
CA VAL A 142 -8.75 7.46 4.65
C VAL A 142 -9.07 8.87 4.21
N ARG A 143 -10.27 9.08 3.67
CA ARG A 143 -10.84 10.40 3.41
C ARG A 143 -12.25 10.47 4.00
N GLN A 144 -12.59 11.61 4.56
CA GLN A 144 -13.96 11.92 4.99
C GLN A 144 -14.57 12.89 3.98
N VAL A 145 -15.87 12.74 3.73
CA VAL A 145 -16.68 13.60 2.87
C VAL A 145 -17.96 13.93 3.63
N GLU A 146 -18.26 15.22 3.76
CA GLU A 146 -19.52 15.71 4.32
C GLU A 146 -20.60 15.72 3.22
N LEU A 147 -21.80 15.26 3.56
CA LEU A 147 -22.91 15.06 2.63
C LEU A 147 -24.18 15.71 3.19
N LEU A 148 -24.86 16.52 2.38
CA LEU A 148 -26.10 17.23 2.71
C LEU A 148 -27.35 16.35 2.54
N ILE A 149 -27.24 15.07 2.92
CA ILE A 149 -28.29 14.05 2.86
C ILE A 149 -28.26 13.20 4.12
N THR A 150 -29.37 12.53 4.42
CA THR A 150 -29.47 11.64 5.60
C THR A 150 -28.50 10.46 5.48
N ASP A 151 -28.09 9.90 6.60
CA ASP A 151 -27.11 8.81 6.62
C ASP A 151 -27.64 7.51 5.97
N ALA A 152 -28.96 7.27 6.00
CA ALA A 152 -29.63 6.18 5.30
C ALA A 152 -29.55 6.35 3.77
N GLU A 153 -29.73 7.58 3.27
CA GLU A 153 -29.64 7.91 1.85
C GLU A 153 -28.18 7.84 1.37
N ALA A 154 -27.24 8.41 2.13
CA ALA A 154 -25.81 8.30 1.84
C ALA A 154 -25.34 6.83 1.81
N PHE A 155 -25.89 5.96 2.65
CA PHE A 155 -25.58 4.54 2.65
C PHE A 155 -26.09 3.80 1.41
N GLU A 156 -27.37 3.98 1.04
CA GLU A 156 -27.92 3.36 -0.17
C GLU A 156 -27.30 3.93 -1.46
N LEU A 157 -26.98 5.24 -1.49
CA LEU A 157 -26.21 5.88 -2.55
C LEU A 157 -24.81 5.24 -2.67
N SER A 158 -24.06 5.13 -1.57
CA SER A 158 -22.73 4.48 -1.52
C SER A 158 -22.76 3.03 -2.02
N LYS A 159 -23.76 2.28 -1.57
CA LYS A 159 -24.02 0.88 -1.97
C LYS A 159 -24.35 0.77 -3.46
N SER A 160 -25.13 1.69 -4.02
CA SER A 160 -25.46 1.70 -5.45
C SER A 160 -24.23 1.96 -6.32
N MET A 161 -23.38 2.93 -5.95
CA MET A 161 -22.15 3.26 -6.70
C MET A 161 -21.16 2.09 -6.68
N ILE A 162 -20.87 1.52 -5.52
CA ILE A 162 -19.95 0.35 -5.43
C ILE A 162 -20.50 -0.85 -6.21
N SER A 163 -21.83 -1.06 -6.21
CA SER A 163 -22.45 -2.13 -7.01
C SER A 163 -22.39 -1.88 -8.52
N SER A 164 -22.29 -0.63 -8.95
CA SER A 164 -22.17 -0.25 -10.37
C SER A 164 -20.73 -0.31 -10.91
N LYS A 165 -19.70 -0.23 -10.04
CA LYS A 165 -18.29 -0.25 -10.47
C LYS A 165 -17.90 -1.62 -11.05
N ARG A 166 -17.57 -1.62 -12.34
CA ARG A 166 -17.21 -2.83 -13.11
C ARG A 166 -16.07 -3.61 -12.45
N GLY A 167 -16.33 -4.88 -12.12
CA GLY A 167 -15.34 -5.83 -11.61
C GLY A 167 -15.04 -5.71 -10.11
N TRP A 168 -15.67 -4.77 -9.40
CA TRP A 168 -15.64 -4.74 -7.95
C TRP A 168 -16.55 -5.85 -7.40
N LYS A 169 -16.20 -6.40 -6.23
CA LYS A 169 -17.00 -7.43 -5.55
C LYS A 169 -17.35 -6.95 -4.16
N VAL A 170 -18.63 -6.75 -3.88
CA VAL A 170 -19.12 -6.45 -2.53
C VAL A 170 -18.91 -7.69 -1.66
N GLU A 171 -18.20 -7.53 -0.54
CA GLU A 171 -17.88 -8.62 0.40
C GLU A 171 -18.81 -8.61 1.62
N SER A 172 -19.09 -7.44 2.17
CA SER A 172 -19.97 -7.28 3.32
C SER A 172 -20.77 -5.99 3.25
N VAL A 173 -22.03 -6.06 3.68
CA VAL A 173 -22.95 -4.92 3.82
C VAL A 173 -23.59 -5.02 5.20
N ASN A 174 -23.16 -4.17 6.14
CA ASN A 174 -23.77 -4.07 7.46
C ASN A 174 -24.70 -2.85 7.49
N LYS A 175 -26.01 -3.11 7.60
CA LYS A 175 -27.04 -2.04 7.65
C LYS A 175 -27.10 -1.33 9.00
N GLU A 176 -26.71 -2.00 10.08
CA GLU A 176 -26.77 -1.45 11.44
C GLU A 176 -25.64 -0.44 11.66
N GLU A 177 -24.41 -0.81 11.29
CA GLU A 177 -23.23 0.07 11.32
C GLU A 177 -23.15 1.05 10.14
N LYS A 178 -24.08 0.96 9.17
CA LYS A 178 -24.05 1.66 7.89
C LYS A 178 -22.68 1.55 7.21
N SER A 179 -22.14 0.32 7.22
CA SER A 179 -20.79 -0.01 6.74
C SER A 179 -20.83 -0.98 5.56
N LEU A 180 -19.92 -0.77 4.61
CA LEU A 180 -19.85 -1.44 3.30
C LEU A 180 -18.39 -1.76 2.99
N ARG A 181 -18.10 -2.98 2.55
CA ARG A 181 -16.77 -3.38 2.05
C ARG A 181 -16.88 -4.06 0.69
N ALA A 182 -15.95 -3.74 -0.19
CA ALA A 182 -15.81 -4.36 -1.49
C ALA A 182 -14.33 -4.50 -1.88
N THR A 183 -14.01 -5.57 -2.61
CA THR A 183 -12.68 -5.80 -3.16
C THR A 183 -12.60 -5.31 -4.62
N THR A 184 -11.60 -4.48 -4.90
CA THR A 184 -11.32 -3.94 -6.24
C THR A 184 -10.63 -5.00 -7.13
N PRO A 185 -10.86 -4.97 -8.44
CA PRO A 185 -10.24 -5.94 -9.36
C PRO A 185 -8.70 -5.82 -9.38
N PRO A 186 -7.98 -6.92 -9.68
CA PRO A 186 -6.53 -6.91 -9.86
C PRO A 186 -6.13 -5.98 -11.00
N THR A 187 -4.99 -5.31 -10.82
CA THR A 187 -4.40 -4.36 -11.77
C THR A 187 -2.88 -4.50 -11.74
N TRP A 188 -2.18 -3.97 -12.74
CA TRP A 188 -0.71 -3.94 -12.72
C TRP A 188 -0.13 -3.15 -11.52
N ARG A 189 -0.93 -2.25 -10.90
CA ARG A 189 -0.54 -1.45 -9.72
C ARG A 189 -0.82 -2.11 -8.37
N SER A 190 -1.63 -3.16 -8.33
CA SER A 190 -1.98 -3.89 -7.10
C SER A 190 -2.87 -5.08 -7.45
N PRO A 191 -2.64 -6.26 -6.82
CA PRO A 191 -3.42 -7.49 -7.05
C PRO A 191 -4.88 -7.42 -6.55
N GLY A 192 -5.26 -6.31 -5.90
CA GLY A 192 -6.59 -6.12 -5.33
C GLY A 192 -6.48 -5.34 -4.02
N GLU A 193 -7.54 -4.62 -3.68
CA GLU A 193 -7.63 -3.80 -2.47
C GLU A 193 -9.02 -3.90 -1.88
N ILE A 194 -9.10 -3.93 -0.56
CA ILE A 194 -10.36 -3.81 0.17
C ILE A 194 -10.65 -2.31 0.31
N VAL A 195 -11.67 -1.84 -0.40
CA VAL A 195 -12.24 -0.51 -0.24
C VAL A 195 -13.46 -0.63 0.66
N GLY A 196 -13.60 0.31 1.60
CA GLY A 196 -14.79 0.37 2.45
C GLY A 196 -15.30 1.78 2.63
N VAL A 197 -16.59 1.87 2.90
CA VAL A 197 -17.32 3.09 3.19
C VAL A 197 -18.09 2.87 4.48
N GLN A 198 -18.00 3.81 5.41
CA GLN A 198 -18.79 3.84 6.64
C GLN A 198 -19.44 5.21 6.76
N ILE A 199 -20.76 5.23 6.95
CA ILE A 199 -21.54 6.46 7.05
C ILE A 199 -21.86 6.74 8.51
N TYR A 200 -21.65 7.99 8.93
CA TYR A 200 -22.05 8.50 10.25
C TYR A 200 -23.08 9.61 10.09
N ALA A 201 -24.03 9.72 11.02
CA ALA A 201 -24.88 10.91 11.13
C ALA A 201 -24.06 12.09 11.67
N ALA A 202 -24.23 13.27 11.07
CA ALA A 202 -23.68 14.54 11.54
C ALA A 202 -24.77 15.55 11.93
N GLY A 203 -26.02 15.29 11.52
CA GLY A 203 -27.24 16.01 11.91
C GLY A 203 -28.47 15.38 11.24
N ASP A 204 -29.66 15.92 11.49
CA ASP A 204 -30.92 15.32 10.99
C ASP A 204 -30.98 15.18 9.45
N ALA A 205 -30.28 16.07 8.73
CA ALA A 205 -30.19 16.08 7.27
C ALA A 205 -28.73 16.08 6.75
N GLN A 206 -27.77 15.67 7.59
CA GLN A 206 -26.34 15.68 7.25
C GLN A 206 -25.65 14.39 7.69
N SER A 207 -24.72 13.92 6.86
CA SER A 207 -23.95 12.71 7.13
C SER A 207 -22.49 12.85 6.69
N VAL A 208 -21.61 12.03 7.26
CA VAL A 208 -20.19 11.97 6.92
C VAL A 208 -19.87 10.58 6.40
N ALA A 209 -19.39 10.50 5.17
CA ALA A 209 -18.88 9.28 4.57
C ALA A 209 -17.37 9.16 4.85
N LYS A 210 -16.97 8.19 5.68
CA LYS A 210 -15.58 7.80 5.89
C LYS A 210 -15.22 6.68 4.92
N ILE A 211 -14.39 7.02 3.94
CA ILE A 211 -13.99 6.15 2.84
C ILE A 211 -12.55 5.71 3.10
N TYR A 212 -12.26 4.43 2.94
CA TYR A 212 -10.92 3.88 3.11
C TYR A 212 -10.54 2.86 2.03
N SER A 213 -9.25 2.76 1.73
CA SER A 213 -8.68 1.64 0.98
C SER A 213 -7.51 1.01 1.73
N LYS A 214 -7.46 -0.32 1.69
CA LYS A 214 -6.39 -1.16 2.24
C LYS A 214 -5.91 -2.14 1.17
N PRO A 215 -4.62 -2.15 0.81
CA PRO A 215 -4.09 -3.13 -0.14
C PRO A 215 -4.15 -4.54 0.48
N LEU A 216 -4.51 -5.55 -0.33
CA LEU A 216 -4.47 -6.96 0.11
C LEU A 216 -3.03 -7.41 0.38
N PHE A 217 -2.05 -6.84 -0.33
CA PHE A 217 -0.63 -7.13 -0.19
C PHE A 217 0.17 -5.82 -0.10
N THR A 218 0.70 -5.52 1.09
CA THR A 218 1.38 -4.25 1.39
C THR A 218 2.68 -4.00 0.61
N ALA A 219 3.27 -5.05 0.04
CA ALA A 219 4.52 -4.98 -0.73
C ALA A 219 4.36 -4.41 -2.16
N MET A 220 3.13 -4.25 -2.66
CA MET A 220 2.86 -3.81 -4.05
C MET A 220 1.72 -2.78 -4.12
N ASP A 221 1.77 -1.76 -3.26
CA ASP A 221 0.88 -0.61 -3.38
C ASP A 221 1.56 0.52 -4.18
N PHE A 222 1.29 0.58 -5.49
CA PHE A 222 1.78 1.64 -6.36
C PHE A 222 0.87 2.89 -6.34
N GLY A 223 0.33 3.24 -5.16
CA GLY A 223 -0.55 4.40 -4.93
C GLY A 223 -1.99 4.20 -5.42
N LYS A 224 -2.40 2.96 -5.69
CA LYS A 224 -3.78 2.65 -6.10
C LYS A 224 -4.75 2.87 -4.92
N ASN A 225 -4.29 2.73 -3.67
CA ASN A 225 -5.06 3.06 -2.47
C ASN A 225 -5.60 4.50 -2.46
N ALA A 226 -4.73 5.48 -2.73
CA ALA A 226 -5.05 6.90 -2.73
C ALA A 226 -5.92 7.28 -3.92
N MET A 227 -5.68 6.65 -5.10
CA MET A 227 -6.55 6.81 -6.25
C MET A 227 -7.97 6.32 -5.97
N ASN A 228 -8.13 5.09 -5.46
CA ASN A 228 -9.43 4.51 -5.13
C ASN A 228 -10.19 5.36 -4.11
N VAL A 229 -9.52 5.84 -3.06
CA VAL A 229 -10.15 6.73 -2.05
C VAL A 229 -10.51 8.09 -2.63
N ALA A 230 -9.66 8.69 -3.47
CA ALA A 230 -9.93 10.00 -4.07
C ALA A 230 -11.06 9.94 -5.12
N GLU A 231 -11.09 8.90 -5.95
CA GLU A 231 -12.13 8.63 -6.95
C GLU A 231 -13.47 8.37 -6.27
N MET A 232 -13.53 7.43 -5.32
CA MET A 232 -14.74 7.16 -4.53
C MET A 232 -15.23 8.42 -3.83
N ALA A 233 -14.36 9.16 -3.13
CA ALA A 233 -14.76 10.36 -2.42
C ALA A 233 -15.37 11.42 -3.34
N LYS A 234 -14.80 11.64 -4.53
CA LYS A 234 -15.38 12.56 -5.52
C LYS A 234 -16.74 12.06 -6.02
N GLU A 235 -16.89 10.77 -6.31
CA GLU A 235 -18.16 10.22 -6.77
C GLU A 235 -19.26 10.31 -5.70
N ILE A 236 -18.95 10.07 -4.42
CA ILE A 236 -19.92 10.23 -3.32
C ILE A 236 -20.30 11.71 -3.14
N GLU A 237 -19.32 12.61 -3.24
CA GLU A 237 -19.51 14.06 -3.13
C GLU A 237 -20.40 14.58 -4.27
N ASP A 238 -20.05 14.28 -5.53
CA ASP A 238 -20.80 14.66 -6.74
C ASP A 238 -22.25 14.10 -6.70
N ALA A 239 -22.41 12.80 -6.39
CA ALA A 239 -23.72 12.16 -6.34
C ALA A 239 -24.57 12.64 -5.16
N GLY A 240 -23.96 12.93 -4.01
CA GLY A 240 -24.63 13.51 -2.84
C GLY A 240 -25.14 14.92 -3.12
N GLN A 241 -24.36 15.75 -3.83
CA GLN A 241 -24.81 17.07 -4.29
C GLN A 241 -25.99 16.96 -5.27
N VAL A 242 -25.90 16.10 -6.29
CA VAL A 242 -27.01 15.88 -7.25
C VAL A 242 -28.28 15.40 -6.55
N HIS A 243 -28.18 14.45 -5.63
CA HIS A 243 -29.32 13.96 -4.85
C HIS A 243 -29.95 15.03 -3.95
N HIS A 244 -29.13 15.93 -3.40
CA HIS A 244 -29.59 17.09 -2.63
C HIS A 244 -30.35 18.10 -3.51
N TYR A 245 -29.83 18.44 -4.70
CA TYR A 245 -30.51 19.33 -5.64
C TYR A 245 -31.85 18.77 -6.14
N LEU A 246 -31.89 17.48 -6.52
CA LEU A 246 -33.13 16.81 -6.99
C LEU A 246 -34.23 16.74 -5.93
N LYS A 247 -33.91 16.96 -4.64
CA LYS A 247 -34.88 17.07 -3.55
C LYS A 247 -35.35 18.49 -3.26
N MET A 248 -34.70 19.51 -3.82
CA MET A 248 -35.08 20.92 -3.67
C MET A 248 -35.98 21.45 -4.78
N GLU A 249 -36.13 20.71 -5.89
CA GLU A 249 -37.11 21.03 -6.94
C GLU A 249 -38.47 20.40 -6.58
N PRO A 250 -39.50 21.21 -6.21
CA PRO A 250 -40.83 20.72 -5.80
C PRO A 250 -41.78 20.42 -6.97
#